data_AF-A0A380XYT9-F1
#
_entry.id   AF-A0A380XYT9-F1
#
_cell.length_a   1.000
_cell.length_b   1.000
_cell.length_c   1.000
_cell.angle_alpha   90.00
_cell.angle_beta   90.00
_cell.angle_gamma   90.00
#
_symmetry.space_group_name_H-M   'P 1'
#
loop_
_entity.id
_entity.type
_entity.pdbx_description
1 polymer ?
#
loop_
_entity_poly.entity_id
_entity_poly.type
_entity_poly.pdbx_seq_one_letter_code
_entity_poly.pdbx_strand_id
1 'polypeptide(L)' 'MKSWLGMAFQTIKVFVIFTGCTILFYYGIMWLNEEYQDYHRYDEPRGAAVKVSASGTHEDRSLLDRLILFYLNGE' A
#
# COMPACT_ATOMS: atom_id res chain seq x y z
N MET A 1 34.16 -11.99 23.30
CA MET A 1 34.14 -11.49 21.91
C MET A 1 33.75 -12.58 20.88
N LYS A 2 34.29 -13.82 20.93
CA LYS A 2 33.94 -14.90 19.97
C LYS A 2 32.45 -15.28 19.87
N SER A 3 31.69 -15.18 20.97
CA SER A 3 30.24 -15.52 20.98
C SER A 3 29.40 -14.61 20.07
N TRP A 4 29.77 -13.32 19.99
CA TRP A 4 29.02 -12.33 19.20
C TRP A 4 29.16 -12.57 17.69
N LEU A 5 30.32 -13.06 17.25
CA LEU A 5 30.56 -13.45 15.86
C LEU A 5 29.66 -14.63 15.44
N GLY A 6 29.44 -15.60 16.33
CA GLY A 6 28.56 -16.74 16.06
C GLY A 6 27.09 -16.32 15.92
N MET A 7 26.65 -15.37 16.75
CA MET A 7 25.32 -14.80 16.66
C MET A 7 25.11 -14.01 15.37
N ALA A 8 26.08 -13.17 14.99
CA ALA A 8 26.03 -12.44 13.72
C ALA A 8 25.96 -13.38 12.51
N PHE A 9 26.70 -14.49 12.51
CA PHE A 9 26.64 -15.49 11.44
C PHE A 9 25.26 -16.16 11.34
N GLN A 10 24.63 -16.47 12.48
CA GLN A 10 23.27 -17.00 12.49
C GLN A 10 22.25 -15.98 11.94
N THR A 11 22.35 -14.72 12.36
CA THR A 11 21.49 -13.65 11.85
C THR A 11 21.66 -13.45 10.35
N ILE A 12 22.90 -13.46 9.83
CA ILE A 12 23.17 -13.37 8.39
C ILE A 12 22.55 -14.55 7.64
N LYS A 13 22.63 -15.76 8.17
CA LYS A 13 22.03 -16.95 7.54
C LYS A 13 20.51 -16.80 7.43
N VAL A 14 19.84 -16.36 8.50
CA VAL A 14 18.40 -16.10 8.49
C VAL A 14 18.05 -14.96 7.53
N PHE A 15 18.86 -13.89 7.53
CA PHE A 15 18.69 -12.75 6.64
C PHE A 15 18.77 -13.15 5.17
N VAL A 16 19.73 -13.99 4.77
CA VAL A 16 19.86 -14.47 3.39
C VAL A 16 18.64 -15.30 2.96
N ILE A 17 18.15 -16.19 3.83
CA ILE A 17 16.93 -16.97 3.55
C ILE A 17 15.72 -16.04 3.42
N PHE A 18 15.59 -15.08 4.34
CA PHE A 18 14.52 -14.10 4.32
C PHE A 18 14.52 -13.30 3.02
N THR A 19 15.66 -12.70 2.64
CA THR A 19 15.82 -11.94 1.40
C THR A 19 15.53 -12.81 0.17
N GLY A 20 16.00 -14.06 0.15
CA GLY A 20 15.68 -15.00 -0.93
C GLY A 20 14.18 -15.25 -1.06
N CYS A 21 13.49 -15.50 0.05
CA CYS A 21 12.03 -15.61 0.07
C CYS A 21 11.36 -14.31 -0.39
N THR A 22 11.79 -13.14 0.08
CA THR A 22 11.22 -11.84 -0.34
C THR A 22 11.33 -11.64 -1.85
N ILE A 23 12.47 -11.98 -2.44
CA ILE A 23 12.69 -11.86 -3.89
C ILE A 23 11.76 -12.84 -4.64
N LEU A 24 11.66 -14.09 -4.19
CA LEU A 24 10.76 -15.08 -4.79
C LEU A 24 9.30 -14.63 -4.75
N PHE A 25 8.84 -14.09 -3.61
CA PHE A 25 7.48 -13.53 -3.50
C PHE A 25 7.29 -12.32 -4.40
N TYR A 26 8.27 -11.42 -4.48
CA TYR A 26 8.19 -10.25 -5.36
C TYR A 26 7.99 -10.65 -6.82
N TYR A 27 8.83 -11.57 -7.32
CA TYR A 27 8.68 -12.08 -8.68
C TYR A 27 7.41 -12.90 -8.87
N GLY A 28 6.98 -13.69 -7.87
CA GLY A 28 5.72 -14.43 -7.93
C GLY A 28 4.50 -13.51 -8.02
N ILE A 29 4.48 -12.43 -7.24
CA ILE A 29 3.42 -11.42 -7.31
C ILE A 29 3.50 -10.65 -8.64
N MET A 30 4.70 -10.30 -9.11
CA MET A 30 4.88 -9.62 -10.39
C MET A 30 4.33 -10.46 -11.54
N TRP A 31 4.66 -11.76 -11.56
CA TRP A 31 4.16 -12.71 -12.56
C TRP A 31 2.63 -12.88 -12.48
N LEU A 32 2.08 -12.97 -11.25
CA LEU A 32 0.63 -13.00 -11.04
C LEU A 32 -0.05 -11.69 -11.45
N ASN A 33 0.63 -10.54 -11.32
CA ASN A 33 0.10 -9.22 -11.66
C ASN A 33 0.12 -8.98 -13.17
N GLU A 34 1.13 -9.47 -13.90
CA GLU A 34 1.13 -9.45 -15.37
C GLU A 34 -0.11 -10.15 -15.96
N GLU A 35 -0.53 -11.27 -15.37
CA GLU A 35 -1.77 -11.97 -15.74
C GLU A 35 -3.03 -11.13 -15.41
N TYR A 36 -2.96 -10.29 -14.39
CA TYR A 36 -4.07 -9.42 -13.96
C TYR A 36 -4.20 -8.15 -14.81
N GLN A 37 -3.09 -7.64 -15.38
CA GLN A 37 -3.10 -6.45 -16.23
C GLN A 37 -3.73 -6.70 -17.62
N ASP A 38 -3.75 -7.95 -18.09
CA ASP A 38 -4.39 -8.30 -19.37
C ASP A 38 -5.93 -8.41 -19.24
N TYR A 39 -6.45 -8.47 -18.01
CA TYR A 39 -7.88 -8.50 -17.74
C TYR A 39 -8.48 -7.08 -17.76
N HIS A 40 -8.91 -6.67 -18.94
CA HIS A 40 -9.92 -5.64 -19.20
C HIS A 40 -9.77 -4.34 -18.40
N ARG A 41 -8.94 -3.43 -18.93
CA ARG A 41 -9.11 -2.00 -18.68
C ARG A 41 -10.53 -1.64 -19.11
N TYR A 42 -11.42 -1.45 -18.12
CA TYR A 42 -12.78 -0.99 -18.31
C TYR A 42 -12.80 0.10 -19.38
N ASP A 43 -13.64 -0.07 -20.41
CA ASP A 43 -13.91 1.00 -21.35
C ASP A 43 -14.30 2.25 -20.56
N GLU A 44 -13.64 3.38 -20.85
CA GLU A 44 -13.94 4.65 -20.19
C GLU A 44 -15.45 4.91 -20.24
N PRO A 45 -16.10 5.23 -19.12
CA PRO A 45 -17.53 5.48 -19.12
C PRO A 45 -17.81 6.67 -20.03
N ARG A 46 -18.56 6.44 -21.11
CA ARG A 46 -19.13 7.50 -21.97
C ARG A 46 -20.24 8.22 -21.22
N GLY A 47 -19.86 9.08 -20.28
CA GLY A 47 -20.79 9.89 -19.52
C GLY A 47 -20.03 10.97 -18.76
N ALA A 48 -20.45 12.22 -18.93
CA ALA A 48 -19.85 13.36 -18.24
C ALA A 48 -19.86 13.11 -16.73
N ALA A 49 -18.68 12.85 -16.15
CA ALA A 49 -18.53 12.74 -14.71
C ALA A 49 -18.90 14.10 -14.10
N VAL A 50 -20.09 14.19 -13.52
CA VAL A 50 -20.51 15.36 -12.75
C VAL A 50 -19.58 15.43 -11.55
N LYS A 51 -18.65 16.39 -11.62
CA LYS A 51 -17.75 16.71 -10.51
C LYS A 51 -18.60 17.33 -9.40
N VAL A 52 -19.09 16.49 -8.48
CA VAL A 52 -19.72 16.94 -7.22
C VAL A 52 -18.63 17.38 -6.24
N SER A 53 -17.75 18.28 -6.69
CA SER A 53 -17.04 19.15 -5.76
C SER A 53 -18.06 20.20 -5.36
N ALA A 54 -18.71 19.95 -4.22
CA ALA A 54 -19.51 20.96 -3.55
C ALA A 54 -18.64 22.21 -3.40
N SER A 55 -18.96 23.24 -4.18
CA SER A 55 -18.51 24.60 -3.97
C SER A 55 -19.00 25.03 -2.60
N GLY A 56 -18.10 25.01 -1.61
CA GLY A 56 -18.36 25.42 -0.25
C GLY A 56 -17.07 25.94 0.38
N THR A 57 -16.79 27.20 0.08
CA THR A 57 -16.13 28.19 0.94
C THR A 57 -14.84 27.78 1.66
N HIS A 58 -13.76 28.49 1.32
CA HIS A 58 -12.57 28.66 2.14
C HIS A 58 -12.94 28.94 3.61
N GLU A 59 -12.75 27.94 4.47
CA GLU A 59 -12.52 28.14 5.89
C GLU A 59 -11.60 27.02 6.35
N ASP A 60 -10.55 27.38 7.09
CA ASP A 60 -9.52 26.52 7.66
C ASP A 60 -10.13 25.44 8.57
N ARG A 61 -10.76 24.42 7.97
CA ARG A 61 -11.28 23.29 8.71
C ARG A 61 -10.11 22.37 9.02
N SER A 62 -9.55 22.62 10.19
CA SER A 62 -8.49 21.86 10.84
C SER A 62 -8.67 20.37 10.61
N LEU A 63 -7.61 19.68 10.21
CA LEU A 63 -7.60 18.23 10.00
C LEU A 63 -8.13 17.46 11.23
N LEU A 64 -8.06 18.07 12.42
CA LEU A 64 -8.62 17.55 13.67
C LEU A 64 -10.15 17.48 13.67
N ASP A 65 -10.83 18.48 13.10
CA ASP A 65 -12.29 18.48 13.03
C ASP A 65 -12.79 17.33 12.15
N ARG A 66 -12.05 16.99 11.10
CA ARG A 66 -12.34 15.83 10.25
C ARG A 66 -12.15 14.51 10.99
N LEU A 67 -11.11 14.38 11.82
CA LEU A 67 -10.87 13.17 12.61
C LEU A 67 -11.97 12.96 13.67
N ILE A 68 -12.42 14.02 14.33
CA ILE A 68 -13.51 13.97 15.30
C ILE A 68 -14.82 13.58 14.61
N LEU A 69 -15.10 14.16 13.43
CA LEU A 69 -16.29 13.83 12.67
C LEU A 69 -16.31 12.37 12.23
N PHE A 70 -15.17 11.84 11.78
CA PHE A 70 -15.01 10.43 11.41
C PHE A 70 -15.28 9.51 12.60
N TYR A 71 -14.77 9.85 13.78
CA TYR A 71 -15.01 9.09 15.02
C TYR A 71 -16.49 9.08 15.43
N LEU A 72 -17.19 10.21 15.29
CA LEU A 72 -18.60 10.33 15.69
C LEU A 72 -19.57 9.70 14.70
N ASN A 73 -19.33 9.88 13.40
CA ASN A 73 -20.25 9.44 12.35
C ASN A 73 -19.97 8.02 11.86
N GLY A 74 -18.79 7.47 12.14
CA GLY A 74 -18.45 6.08 11.87
C GLY A 74 -18.66 5.67 10.42
N GLU A 75 -18.09 6.43 9.48
CA GLU A 75 -17.93 5.96 8.10
C GLU A 75 -16.72 5.02 7.95
#